data_AF-A0A9E1WHH8-F1
#
_entry.id   AF-A0A9E1WHH8-F1
#
_cell.length_a   1.000
_cell.length_b   1.000
_cell.length_c   1.000
_cell.angle_alpha   90.00
_cell.angle_beta   90.00
_cell.angle_gamma   90.00
#
_symmetry.space_group_name_H-M   'P 1'
#
loop_
_entity.id
_entity.type
_entity.pdbx_description
1 polymer ?
#
loop_
_entity_poly.entity_id
_entity_poly.type
_entity_poly.pdbx_seq_one_letter_code
_entity_poly.pdbx_strand_id
1 'polypeptide(L)'
;MKLLTDDENFREYLMGFNELFVRDIGNEYIPTQIKKQSLKESAEYLSEYVYENFNENSIDLDAPDKVQEKQVIKYIESLSRGRIHSFYNSYMESYGVIEDLMILNDHNRIELIHRLTGRKVDYLELINREILN
;
A
#
# COMPACT_ATOMS: atom_id res chain seq x y z
N MET A 1 23.38 -6.81 -8.36
CA MET A 1 22.57 -6.06 -7.38
C MET A 1 22.06 -4.80 -8.07
N LYS A 2 20.77 -4.60 -8.22
CA LYS A 2 20.24 -3.40 -8.89
C LYS A 2 20.23 -2.23 -7.92
N LEU A 3 20.57 -1.03 -8.38
CA LEU A 3 20.68 0.11 -7.47
C LEU A 3 19.32 0.66 -7.04
N LEU A 4 18.32 0.62 -7.92
CA LEU A 4 17.03 1.26 -7.68
C LEU A 4 15.89 0.26 -7.50
N THR A 5 15.98 -0.92 -8.13
CA THR A 5 14.84 -1.86 -8.19
C THR A 5 15.09 -3.18 -7.47
N ASP A 6 16.21 -3.34 -6.78
CA ASP A 6 16.36 -4.39 -5.77
C ASP A 6 15.43 -4.10 -4.58
N ASP A 7 14.84 -5.11 -3.95
CA ASP A 7 13.81 -4.91 -2.91
C ASP A 7 14.29 -4.06 -1.75
N GLU A 8 15.50 -4.33 -1.24
CA GLU A 8 16.05 -3.58 -0.09
C GLU A 8 16.32 -2.13 -0.48
N ASN A 9 17.03 -1.91 -1.58
CA ASN A 9 17.36 -0.58 -2.07
C ASN A 9 16.11 0.22 -2.45
N PHE A 10 15.12 -0.42 -3.09
CA PHE A 10 13.88 0.22 -3.50
C PHE A 10 13.07 0.65 -2.28
N ARG A 11 12.92 -0.23 -1.29
CA ARG A 11 12.25 0.08 -0.02
C ARG A 11 12.94 1.26 0.67
N GLU A 12 14.26 1.19 0.87
CA GLU A 12 15.02 2.25 1.53
C GLU A 12 14.90 3.58 0.76
N TYR A 13 14.97 3.52 -0.57
CA TYR A 13 14.81 4.69 -1.42
C TYR A 13 13.44 5.34 -1.25
N LEU A 14 12.35 4.55 -1.21
CA LEU A 14 10.99 5.05 -0.98
C LEU A 14 10.84 5.68 0.43
N MET A 15 11.45 5.09 1.46
CA MET A 15 11.42 5.63 2.82
C MET A 15 12.09 7.01 2.94
N GLY A 16 12.98 7.36 2.01
CA GLY A 16 13.64 8.68 1.97
C GLY A 16 12.78 9.83 1.43
N PHE A 17 11.59 9.55 0.88
CA PHE A 17 10.69 10.57 0.36
C PHE A 17 9.70 11.07 1.42
N ASN A 18 9.02 12.18 1.12
CA ASN A 18 7.89 12.65 1.91
C ASN A 18 6.79 11.57 1.97
N GLU A 19 6.41 11.18 3.19
CA GLU A 19 5.49 10.07 3.44
C GLU A 19 4.12 10.23 2.75
N LEU A 20 3.52 11.41 2.81
CA LEU A 20 2.23 11.67 2.16
C LEU A 20 2.35 11.52 0.65
N PHE A 21 3.46 11.99 0.07
CA PHE A 21 3.68 11.94 -1.37
C PHE A 21 3.90 10.50 -1.88
N VAL A 22 4.67 9.69 -1.16
CA VAL A 22 4.83 8.26 -1.47
C VAL A 22 3.52 7.53 -1.33
N ARG A 23 2.78 7.80 -0.25
CA ARG A 23 1.47 7.19 -0.01
C ARG A 23 0.55 7.50 -1.18
N ASP A 24 0.37 8.76 -1.55
CA ASP A 24 -0.63 9.17 -2.53
C ASP A 24 -0.29 8.67 -3.94
N ILE A 25 0.97 8.79 -4.39
CA ILE A 25 1.39 8.31 -5.72
C ILE A 25 1.51 6.78 -5.75
N GLY A 26 2.15 6.19 -4.76
CA GLY A 26 2.39 4.74 -4.68
C GLY A 26 1.10 3.94 -4.67
N ASN A 27 0.05 4.46 -4.01
CA ASN A 27 -1.26 3.83 -3.99
C ASN A 27 -1.82 3.50 -5.37
N GLU A 28 -1.56 4.36 -6.37
CA GLU A 28 -2.08 4.15 -7.73
C GLU A 28 -1.49 2.90 -8.40
N TYR A 29 -0.30 2.47 -7.97
CA TYR A 29 0.39 1.29 -8.51
C TYR A 29 -0.01 -0.02 -7.83
N ILE A 30 -0.66 0.04 -6.66
CA ILE A 30 -1.05 -1.16 -5.91
C ILE A 30 -2.41 -1.68 -6.44
N PRO A 31 -2.49 -2.93 -6.93
CA PRO A 31 -3.75 -3.53 -7.36
C PRO A 31 -4.75 -3.61 -6.22
N THR A 32 -6.04 -3.42 -6.52
CA THR A 32 -7.13 -3.54 -5.54
C THR A 32 -7.11 -4.86 -4.76
N GLN A 33 -6.64 -5.94 -5.37
CA GLN A 33 -6.60 -7.25 -4.73
C GLN A 33 -5.58 -7.29 -3.58
N ILE A 34 -4.43 -6.64 -3.76
CA ILE A 34 -3.42 -6.48 -2.72
C ILE A 34 -3.95 -5.57 -1.62
N LYS A 35 -4.51 -4.41 -1.98
CA LYS A 35 -5.18 -3.51 -1.01
C LYS A 35 -6.20 -4.22 -0.13
N LYS A 36 -7.04 -5.06 -0.73
CA LYS A 36 -8.05 -5.85 -0.02
C LYS A 36 -7.39 -6.85 0.94
N GLN A 37 -6.30 -7.48 0.51
CA GLN A 37 -5.57 -8.44 1.31
C GLN A 37 -4.88 -7.76 2.51
N SER A 38 -4.17 -6.65 2.31
CA SER A 38 -3.47 -5.93 3.37
C SER A 38 -4.45 -5.37 4.42
N LEU A 39 -5.63 -4.89 4.00
CA LEU A 39 -6.71 -4.52 4.92
C LEU A 39 -7.23 -5.72 5.72
N LYS A 40 -7.35 -6.91 5.11
CA LYS A 40 -7.76 -8.12 5.82
C LYS A 40 -6.70 -8.59 6.82
N GLU A 41 -5.43 -8.43 6.49
CA GLU A 41 -4.30 -8.75 7.40
C GLU A 41 -4.26 -7.80 8.58
N SER A 42 -4.75 -6.57 8.41
CA SER A 42 -4.89 -5.57 9.48
C SER A 42 -6.23 -5.66 10.24
N ALA A 43 -7.06 -6.68 9.98
CA ALA A 43 -8.45 -6.72 10.45
C ALA A 43 -8.60 -6.64 11.98
N GLU A 44 -7.62 -7.16 12.72
CA GLU A 44 -7.62 -7.12 14.20
C GLU A 44 -7.56 -5.69 14.77
N TYR A 45 -7.07 -4.71 14.01
CA TYR A 45 -6.93 -3.31 14.43
C TYR A 45 -7.99 -2.38 13.82
N LEU A 46 -8.89 -2.91 13.00
CA LEU A 46 -9.78 -2.12 12.15
C LEU A 46 -11.21 -1.98 12.68
N SER A 47 -11.58 -2.67 13.75
CA SER A 47 -12.95 -2.70 14.29
C SER A 47 -13.50 -1.30 14.60
N GLU A 48 -12.80 -0.53 15.45
CA GLU A 48 -13.21 0.83 15.81
C GLU A 48 -13.21 1.75 14.59
N TYR A 49 -12.17 1.67 13.76
CA TYR A 49 -12.04 2.48 12.56
C TYR A 49 -13.21 2.27 11.57
N VAL A 50 -13.61 1.01 11.35
CA VAL A 50 -14.74 0.65 10.49
C VAL A 50 -16.06 1.15 11.09
N TYR A 51 -16.24 0.96 12.39
CA TYR A 51 -17.43 1.41 13.11
C TYR A 51 -17.61 2.93 12.99
N GLU A 52 -16.56 3.71 13.24
CA GLU A 52 -16.62 5.18 13.28
C GLU A 52 -16.66 5.83 11.89
N ASN A 53 -15.94 5.29 10.91
CA ASN A 53 -15.69 5.98 9.64
C ASN A 53 -16.50 5.43 8.46
N PHE A 54 -17.13 4.27 8.61
CA PHE A 54 -17.86 3.63 7.51
C PHE A 54 -19.28 3.23 7.87
N ASN A 55 -19.45 2.27 8.77
CA ASN A 55 -20.76 1.75 9.13
C ASN A 55 -20.76 1.21 10.56
N GLU A 56 -21.34 1.99 11.46
CA GLU A 56 -21.54 1.66 12.87
C GLU A 56 -22.24 0.30 13.09
N ASN A 57 -23.09 -0.15 12.17
CA ASN A 57 -23.83 -1.39 12.33
C ASN A 57 -23.09 -2.63 11.77
N SER A 58 -21.89 -2.44 11.22
CA SER A 58 -21.15 -3.53 10.57
C SER A 58 -20.32 -4.37 11.54
N ILE A 59 -19.91 -3.78 12.66
CA ILE A 59 -19.06 -4.39 13.69
C ILE A 59 -19.74 -4.27 15.05
N ASP A 60 -19.80 -5.37 15.79
CA ASP A 60 -20.26 -5.39 17.18
C ASP A 60 -19.04 -5.21 18.10
N LEU A 61 -18.81 -3.98 18.57
CA LEU A 61 -17.65 -3.65 19.42
C LEU A 61 -17.73 -4.27 20.83
N ASP A 62 -18.88 -4.78 21.25
CA ASP A 62 -19.03 -5.50 22.52
C ASP A 62 -18.71 -7.00 22.38
N ALA A 63 -18.55 -7.50 21.15
CA ALA A 63 -18.18 -8.88 20.89
C ALA A 63 -16.69 -9.15 21.21
N PRO A 64 -16.27 -10.40 21.47
CA PRO A 64 -14.85 -10.72 21.63
C PRO A 64 -14.01 -10.39 20.39
N ASP A 65 -12.74 -9.99 20.56
CA ASP A 65 -11.85 -9.53 19.49
C ASP A 65 -11.84 -10.44 18.24
N LYS A 66 -11.75 -11.75 18.43
CA LYS A 66 -11.76 -12.74 17.33
C LYS A 66 -13.07 -12.76 16.53
N VAL A 67 -14.18 -12.37 17.15
CA VAL A 67 -15.47 -12.22 16.48
C VAL A 67 -15.47 -10.92 15.68
N GLN A 68 -14.96 -9.83 16.27
CA GLN A 68 -14.85 -8.54 15.58
C GLN A 68 -13.94 -8.63 14.34
N GLU A 69 -12.76 -9.26 14.46
CA GLU A 69 -11.84 -9.50 13.35
C GLU A 69 -12.54 -10.20 12.17
N LYS A 70 -13.33 -11.24 12.45
CA LYS A 70 -14.12 -11.95 11.43
C LYS A 70 -15.21 -11.06 10.82
N GLN A 71 -15.84 -10.19 11.60
CA GLN A 71 -16.82 -9.23 11.09
C GLN A 71 -16.15 -8.22 10.16
N VAL A 72 -14.97 -7.69 10.54
CA VAL A 72 -14.17 -6.79 9.70
C VAL A 72 -13.78 -7.46 8.40
N ILE A 73 -13.25 -8.69 8.44
CA ILE A 73 -12.91 -9.44 7.22
C ILE A 73 -14.12 -9.59 6.30
N LYS A 74 -15.28 -10.00 6.86
CA LYS A 74 -16.53 -10.15 6.10
C LYS A 74 -17.02 -8.83 5.52
N TYR A 75 -16.88 -7.74 6.27
CA TYR A 75 -17.19 -6.40 5.80
C TYR A 75 -16.31 -6.02 4.61
N ILE A 76 -14.97 -6.15 4.73
CA ILE A 76 -14.02 -5.91 3.64
C ILE A 76 -14.35 -6.77 2.42
N GLU A 77 -14.76 -8.03 2.63
CA GLU A 77 -15.15 -8.93 1.55
C GLU A 77 -16.35 -8.44 0.74
N SER A 78 -17.30 -7.78 1.40
CA SER A 78 -18.52 -7.22 0.80
C SER A 78 -18.28 -5.92 0.02
N LEU A 79 -17.14 -5.25 0.22
CA LEU A 79 -16.88 -3.95 -0.39
C LEU A 79 -16.64 -4.03 -1.90
N SER A 80 -17.18 -3.04 -2.61
CA SER A 80 -16.87 -2.84 -4.02
C SER A 80 -15.42 -2.38 -4.23
N ARG A 81 -14.90 -2.53 -5.44
CA ARG A 81 -13.54 -2.11 -5.81
C ARG A 81 -13.22 -0.66 -5.42
N GLY A 82 -14.16 0.27 -5.66
CA GLY A 82 -13.98 1.69 -5.31
C GLY A 82 -13.96 1.94 -3.81
N ARG A 83 -14.75 1.17 -3.04
CA ARG A 83 -14.76 1.26 -1.56
C ARG A 83 -13.48 0.69 -0.95
N ILE A 84 -12.95 -0.41 -1.49
CA ILE A 84 -11.63 -0.94 -1.10
C ILE A 84 -10.54 0.11 -1.32
N HIS A 85 -10.54 0.77 -2.48
CA HIS A 85 -9.56 1.81 -2.74
C HIS A 85 -9.69 2.96 -1.74
N SER A 86 -10.90 3.45 -1.49
CA SER A 86 -11.11 4.55 -0.54
C SER A 86 -10.67 4.18 0.88
N PHE A 87 -11.03 2.97 1.35
CA PHE A 87 -10.64 2.47 2.66
C PHE A 87 -9.13 2.31 2.78
N TYR A 88 -8.50 1.67 1.79
CA TYR A 88 -7.05 1.52 1.79
C TYR A 88 -6.34 2.88 1.85
N ASN A 89 -6.77 3.86 1.06
CA ASN A 89 -6.18 5.20 1.06
C ASN A 89 -6.39 5.96 2.38
N SER A 90 -7.50 5.71 3.08
CA SER A 90 -7.85 6.43 4.31
C SER A 90 -7.19 5.84 5.56
N TYR A 91 -6.86 4.54 5.53
CA TYR A 91 -6.28 3.83 6.67
C TYR A 91 -4.77 3.60 6.53
N MET A 92 -4.28 3.21 5.35
CA MET A 92 -2.90 2.74 5.22
C MET A 92 -1.90 3.89 5.29
N GLU A 93 -0.94 3.71 6.19
CA GLU A 93 0.22 4.59 6.32
C GLU A 93 1.26 4.33 5.23
N SER A 94 2.19 5.28 5.09
CA SER A 94 3.26 5.26 4.09
C SER A 94 4.07 3.95 4.12
N TYR A 95 4.39 3.43 5.31
CA TYR A 95 5.14 2.19 5.45
C TYR A 95 4.38 0.97 4.89
N GLY A 96 3.10 0.84 5.21
CA GLY A 96 2.26 -0.24 4.67
C GLY A 96 2.10 -0.15 3.14
N VAL A 97 2.00 1.06 2.60
CA VAL A 97 2.02 1.29 1.15
C VAL A 97 3.36 0.85 0.54
N ILE A 98 4.48 1.17 1.18
CA ILE A 98 5.81 0.76 0.71
C ILE A 98 5.95 -0.77 0.66
N GLU A 99 5.50 -1.49 1.69
CA GLU A 99 5.54 -2.96 1.68
C GLU A 99 4.68 -3.54 0.55
N ASP A 100 3.47 -3.01 0.34
CA ASP A 100 2.61 -3.43 -0.75
C ASP A 100 3.18 -3.10 -2.14
N LEU A 101 4.04 -2.08 -2.26
CA LEU A 101 4.75 -1.74 -3.50
C LEU A 101 5.87 -2.73 -3.85
N MET A 102 6.29 -3.59 -2.92
CA MET A 102 7.32 -4.60 -3.21
C MET A 102 6.86 -5.63 -4.24
N ILE A 103 5.56 -5.76 -4.49
CA ILE A 103 5.03 -6.59 -5.59
C ILE A 103 5.42 -6.10 -6.99
N LEU A 104 5.84 -4.83 -7.12
CA LEU A 104 6.10 -4.22 -8.42
C LEU A 104 7.33 -4.85 -9.07
N ASN A 105 7.24 -5.08 -10.39
CA ASN A 105 8.39 -5.45 -11.20
C ASN A 105 9.32 -4.23 -11.43
N ASP A 106 10.52 -4.48 -11.95
CA ASP A 106 11.52 -3.43 -12.19
C ASP A 106 10.99 -2.24 -13.00
N HIS A 107 10.19 -2.50 -14.03
CA HIS A 107 9.66 -1.45 -14.89
C HIS A 107 8.75 -0.50 -14.11
N ASN A 108 7.79 -1.07 -13.37
CA ASN A 108 6.85 -0.29 -12.57
C ASN A 108 7.55 0.44 -11.41
N ARG A 109 8.62 -0.14 -10.85
CA ARG A 109 9.46 0.52 -9.84
C ARG A 109 10.15 1.76 -10.41
N ILE A 110 10.73 1.66 -11.61
CA ILE A 110 11.34 2.80 -12.31
C ILE A 110 10.29 3.87 -12.65
N GLU A 111 9.11 3.46 -13.11
CA GLU A 111 8.01 4.38 -13.42
C GLU A 111 7.54 5.14 -12.16
N LEU A 112 7.42 4.44 -11.03
CA LEU A 112 7.11 5.07 -9.75
C LEU A 112 8.18 6.09 -9.34
N ILE A 113 9.46 5.71 -9.42
CA ILE A 113 10.57 6.64 -9.11
C ILE A 113 10.56 7.85 -10.04
N HIS A 114 10.25 7.65 -11.33
CA HIS A 114 10.06 8.74 -12.28
C HIS A 114 8.98 9.72 -11.79
N ARG A 115 7.82 9.22 -11.36
CA ARG A 115 6.74 10.07 -10.85
C ARG A 115 7.08 10.78 -9.54
N LEU A 116 7.82 10.11 -8.65
CA LEU A 116 8.24 10.69 -7.37
C LEU A 116 9.32 11.77 -7.54
N THR A 117 10.19 11.64 -8.54
CA THR A 117 11.38 12.50 -8.69
C THR A 117 11.33 13.46 -9.86
N GLY A 118 10.47 13.23 -10.85
CA GLY A 118 10.48 13.90 -12.15
C GLY A 118 11.68 13.57 -13.05
N ARG A 119 12.58 12.66 -12.63
CA ARG A 119 13.75 12.26 -13.42
C ARG A 119 13.34 11.40 -14.61
N LYS A 120 13.97 11.57 -15.77
CA LYS A 120 13.62 10.81 -16.99
C LYS A 120 13.79 9.31 -16.78
N VAL A 121 12.85 8.52 -17.31
CA VAL A 121 12.87 7.04 -17.25
C VAL A 121 14.19 6.48 -17.78
N ASP A 122 14.66 6.93 -18.96
CA ASP A 122 15.93 6.46 -19.54
C ASP A 122 17.14 6.67 -18.62
N TYR A 123 17.16 7.77 -17.87
CA TYR A 123 18.22 8.07 -16.91
C TYR A 123 18.16 7.13 -15.71
N LEU A 124 16.96 6.86 -15.20
CA LEU A 124 16.75 5.92 -14.09
C LEU A 124 17.07 4.48 -14.50
N GLU A 125 16.71 4.08 -15.71
CA GLU A 125 17.08 2.77 -16.25
C GLU A 125 18.60 2.62 -16.39
N LEU A 126 19.30 3.67 -16.84
CA LEU A 126 20.75 3.66 -16.92
C LEU A 126 21.39 3.46 -15.54
N ILE A 127 20.98 4.24 -14.54
CA ILE A 127 21.44 4.08 -13.15
C ILE A 127 21.18 2.66 -12.65
N ASN A 128 20.00 2.13 -12.92
CA ASN A 128 19.60 0.83 -12.40
C ASN A 128 20.39 -0.34 -13.03
N ARG A 129 20.88 -0.16 -14.27
CA ARG A 129 21.73 -1.12 -15.00
C ARG A 129 23.21 -0.97 -14.65
N GLU A 130 23.66 0.26 -14.43
CA GLU A 130 25.03 0.56 -14.02
C GLU A 130 25.19 0.34 -12.51
N ILE A 131 25.41 -0.91 -12.12
CA ILE A 131 26.37 -1.14 -11.03
C ILE A 131 27.68 -0.63 -11.63
N LEU A 132 28.16 0.52 -11.19
CA LEU A 132 29.50 0.98 -11.52
C LEU A 132 30.45 -0.20 -11.23
N ASN A 133 30.92 -0.85 -12.31
CA ASN A 133 31.97 -1.86 -12.24
C ASN A 133 33.21 -1.23 -11.63
#